data_AF-A0A5N5PHB2-F1
#
_entry.id   AF-A0A5N5PHB2-F1
#
_cell.length_a   1.000
_cell.length_b   1.000
_cell.length_c   1.000
_cell.angle_alpha   90.00
_cell.angle_beta   90.00
_cell.angle_gamma   90.00
#
_symmetry.space_group_name_H-M   'P 1'
#
loop_
_entity.id
_entity.type
_entity.pdbx_description
1 polymer ?
#
loop_
_entity_poly.entity_id
_entity_poly.type
_entity_poly.pdbx_seq_one_letter_code
_entity_poly.pdbx_strand_id
1 'polypeptide(L)'
;MKQASSHFVCHKHRSVLLSRSTYSRSRYVLDGNAMGMTATEGFKRRQPVAFGQPDSVVISYGSLEEFPVRRRTETEEQFQTRKDFFRPLRMTENCHELFDRLKASGKTRGLILKEYVGPDHAGVAASAITDGIDYFVDW
;
A
#
# COMPACT_ATOMS: atom_id res chain seq x y z
N MET A 1 32.78 -12.11 57.15
CA MET A 1 31.57 -12.88 56.76
C MET A 1 30.47 -11.91 56.34
N LYS A 2 29.79 -12.21 55.22
CA LYS A 2 28.67 -11.50 54.54
C LYS A 2 29.11 -10.33 53.64
N GLN A 3 29.59 -10.58 52.42
CA GLN A 3 28.84 -10.72 51.14
C GLN A 3 27.87 -9.56 50.86
N ALA A 4 28.31 -8.60 50.03
CA ALA A 4 27.45 -7.75 49.23
C ALA A 4 27.58 -8.21 47.77
N SER A 5 26.47 -8.67 47.21
CA SER A 5 26.36 -9.12 45.83
C SER A 5 26.32 -7.92 44.89
N SER A 6 27.40 -7.68 44.16
CA SER A 6 27.46 -6.73 43.06
C SER A 6 26.95 -7.41 41.78
N HIS A 7 25.82 -6.95 41.26
CA HIS A 7 25.34 -7.31 39.93
C HIS A 7 26.40 -6.95 38.87
N PHE A 8 26.91 -7.97 38.17
CA PHE A 8 27.38 -7.87 36.78
C PHE A 8 26.22 -7.30 35.94
N VAL A 9 26.44 -6.40 34.97
CA VAL A 9 26.89 -6.77 33.62
C VAL A 9 27.84 -5.73 33.00
N CYS A 10 28.81 -6.31 32.29
CA CYS A 10 30.00 -5.80 31.63
C CYS A 10 29.77 -4.72 30.55
N HIS A 11 30.73 -3.79 30.48
CA HIS A 11 30.88 -2.75 29.48
C HIS A 11 31.67 -3.24 28.25
N LYS A 12 31.35 -2.64 27.08
CA LYS A 12 32.17 -2.48 25.85
C LYS A 12 32.44 -3.72 24.99
N HIS A 13 32.08 -3.64 23.70
CA HIS A 13 33.08 -3.25 22.70
C HIS A 13 32.50 -2.66 21.41
N ARG A 14 33.24 -1.63 20.98
CA ARG A 14 33.13 -0.79 19.80
C ARG A 14 33.92 -1.46 18.67
N SER A 15 33.37 -1.55 17.47
CA SER A 15 34.17 -1.67 16.24
C SER A 15 33.48 -0.89 15.11
N VAL A 16 33.84 0.39 15.06
CA VAL A 16 33.67 1.25 13.89
C VAL A 16 34.79 0.87 12.92
N LEU A 17 34.44 0.31 11.77
CA LEU A 17 35.35 0.26 10.62
C LEU A 17 34.87 1.30 9.60
N LEU A 18 35.56 2.44 9.62
CA LEU A 18 35.45 3.50 8.62
C LEU A 18 36.09 3.00 7.32
N SER A 19 35.26 2.62 6.35
CA SER A 19 35.63 2.74 4.94
C SER A 19 34.94 3.99 4.40
N ARG A 20 35.75 4.96 4.00
CA ARG A 20 35.30 6.22 3.38
C ARG A 20 34.73 5.91 2.00
N SER A 21 33.41 5.95 1.90
CA SER A 21 32.71 6.17 0.62
C SER A 21 31.58 7.13 0.86
N THR A 22 31.74 8.36 0.35
CA THR A 22 30.71 9.40 0.33
C THR A 22 29.65 9.00 -0.68
N TYR A 23 28.66 8.23 -0.22
CA TYR A 23 27.37 8.12 -0.87
C TYR A 23 26.31 8.12 0.23
N SER A 24 25.52 9.19 0.32
CA SER A 24 24.32 9.22 1.16
C SER A 24 23.30 8.26 0.56
N ARG A 25 23.44 6.98 0.89
CA ARG A 25 22.49 5.94 0.50
C ARG A 25 21.33 6.00 1.48
N SER A 26 20.36 6.87 1.21
CA SER A 26 19.06 6.85 1.88
C SER A 26 18.44 5.48 1.67
N ARG A 27 18.61 4.59 2.65
CA ARG A 27 17.94 3.29 2.71
C ARG A 27 16.56 3.56 3.26
N TYR A 28 15.54 3.51 2.42
CA TYR A 28 14.17 3.37 2.86
C TYR A 28 14.05 1.97 3.48
N VAL A 29 14.00 1.90 4.81
CA VAL A 29 13.57 0.68 5.50
C VAL A 29 12.05 0.74 5.50
N LEU A 30 11.42 -0.09 4.66
CA LEU A 30 10.00 -0.38 4.78
C LEU A 30 9.86 -1.28 6.01
N ASP A 31 9.60 -0.69 7.17
CA ASP A 31 9.33 -1.47 8.39
C ASP A 31 7.93 -2.09 8.30
N GLY A 32 7.84 -3.20 7.57
CA GLY A 32 6.59 -3.95 7.43
C GLY A 32 6.06 -4.53 8.75
N ASN A 33 6.88 -4.59 9.81
CA ASN A 33 6.44 -5.08 11.10
C ASN A 33 5.53 -4.09 11.83
N ALA A 34 5.71 -2.79 11.60
CA ALA A 34 4.82 -1.76 12.13
C ALA A 34 3.38 -1.93 11.59
N MET A 35 3.21 -2.22 10.30
CA MET A 35 1.88 -2.40 9.70
C MET A 35 1.14 -3.63 10.23
N GLY A 36 1.83 -4.75 10.42
CA GLY A 36 1.23 -5.98 10.95
C GLY A 36 0.70 -5.81 12.38
N MET A 37 1.40 -5.04 13.22
CA MET A 37 0.96 -4.74 14.59
C MET A 37 -0.25 -3.80 14.60
N THR A 38 -0.27 -2.75 13.76
CA THR A 38 -1.41 -1.82 13.68
C THR A 38 -2.70 -2.50 13.21
N ALA A 39 -2.62 -3.29 12.14
CA ALA A 39 -3.78 -4.01 11.60
C ALA A 39 -4.32 -5.06 12.60
N THR A 40 -3.42 -5.74 13.33
CA THR A 40 -3.83 -6.71 14.36
C THR A 40 -4.58 -6.03 15.51
N GLU A 41 -4.11 -4.86 15.95
CA GLU A 41 -4.77 -4.12 17.03
C GLU A 41 -6.13 -3.57 16.61
N GLY A 42 -6.26 -3.07 15.38
CA GLY A 42 -7.57 -2.63 14.87
C GLY A 42 -8.54 -3.80 14.74
N PHE A 43 -8.09 -4.97 14.28
CA PHE A 43 -8.95 -6.16 14.19
C PHE A 43 -9.49 -6.61 15.55
N LYS A 44 -8.68 -6.52 16.62
CA LYS A 44 -9.12 -6.81 17.99
C LYS A 44 -10.17 -5.84 18.52
N ARG A 45 -10.15 -4.59 18.06
CA ARG A 45 -11.08 -3.53 18.50
C ARG A 45 -12.34 -3.47 17.65
N ARG A 46 -12.35 -4.15 16.51
CA ARG A 46 -13.44 -4.11 15.55
C ARG A 46 -14.72 -4.68 16.14
N GLN A 47 -15.82 -3.94 16.00
CA GLN A 47 -17.15 -4.41 16.37
C GLN A 47 -17.66 -5.46 15.37
N PRO A 48 -18.48 -6.42 15.81
CA PRO A 48 -19.13 -7.35 14.90
C PRO A 48 -19.99 -6.61 13.86
N VAL A 49 -19.93 -7.10 12.62
CA VAL A 49 -20.82 -6.66 11.54
C VAL A 49 -22.27 -7.00 11.90
N ALA A 50 -23.13 -5.99 11.98
CA ALA A 50 -24.55 -6.20 12.27
C ALA A 50 -25.26 -6.85 11.07
N PHE A 51 -26.20 -7.75 11.36
CA PHE A 51 -27.05 -8.35 10.33
C PHE A 51 -27.91 -7.27 9.66
N GLY A 52 -27.73 -7.09 8.35
CA GLY A 52 -28.43 -6.05 7.57
C GLY A 52 -27.73 -4.69 7.55
N GLN A 53 -26.49 -4.56 8.05
CA GLN A 53 -25.72 -3.34 7.82
C GLN A 53 -25.48 -3.15 6.31
N PRO A 54 -25.57 -1.93 5.76
CA PRO A 54 -25.35 -1.75 4.33
C PRO A 54 -23.87 -1.92 3.96
N ASP A 55 -23.65 -2.50 2.78
CA ASP A 55 -22.32 -2.80 2.26
C ASP A 55 -21.49 -1.55 2.00
N SER A 56 -20.17 -1.73 1.99
CA SER A 56 -19.19 -0.68 1.73
C SER A 56 -18.17 -1.17 0.71
N VAL A 57 -17.88 -0.34 -0.28
CA VAL A 57 -17.06 -0.69 -1.43
C VAL A 57 -15.94 0.33 -1.60
N VAL A 58 -14.71 -0.14 -1.70
CA VAL A 58 -13.54 0.66 -2.09
C VAL A 58 -13.12 0.22 -3.48
N ILE A 59 -13.14 1.15 -4.43
CA ILE A 59 -12.64 0.97 -5.79
C ILE A 59 -11.32 1.70 -5.88
N SER A 60 -10.29 1.03 -6.37
CA SER A 60 -8.97 1.65 -6.53
C SER A 60 -8.22 1.16 -7.74
N TYR A 61 -7.48 2.06 -8.38
CA TYR A 61 -6.68 1.78 -9.57
C TYR A 61 -5.42 2.66 -9.60
N GLY A 62 -4.42 2.24 -10.38
CA GLY A 62 -3.21 3.01 -10.65
C GLY A 62 -3.36 3.90 -11.89
N SER A 63 -2.87 5.13 -11.83
CA SER A 63 -3.01 6.11 -12.93
C SER A 63 -2.29 5.70 -14.22
N LEU A 64 -1.31 4.79 -14.14
CA LEU A 64 -0.56 4.30 -15.32
C LEU A 64 -1.12 3.01 -15.92
N GLU A 65 -2.22 2.46 -15.39
CA GLU A 65 -2.86 1.27 -15.95
C GLU A 65 -3.39 1.53 -17.36
N GLU A 66 -4.02 2.68 -17.55
CA GLU A 66 -4.56 3.10 -18.84
C GLU A 66 -3.66 4.09 -19.59
N PHE A 67 -2.94 4.93 -18.86
CA PHE A 67 -2.05 5.93 -19.41
C PHE A 67 -0.58 5.56 -19.13
N PRO A 68 -0.05 4.47 -19.73
CA PRO A 68 1.29 4.02 -19.43
C PRO A 68 2.32 5.06 -19.87
N VAL A 69 3.38 5.21 -19.07
CA VAL A 69 4.57 5.99 -19.43
C VAL A 69 5.60 5.06 -20.08
N ARG A 70 6.34 5.59 -21.06
CA ARG A 70 7.41 4.86 -21.75
C ARG A 70 8.54 4.52 -20.79
N ARG A 71 9.00 3.26 -20.79
CA ARG A 71 10.10 2.82 -19.92
C ARG A 71 11.45 3.26 -20.49
N ARG A 72 12.46 3.37 -19.62
CA ARG A 72 13.82 3.83 -19.98
C ARG A 72 14.44 3.09 -21.16
N THR A 73 14.19 1.79 -21.28
CA THR A 73 14.81 0.91 -22.29
C THR A 73 13.83 0.48 -23.40
N GLU A 74 12.61 0.99 -23.39
CA GLU A 74 11.56 0.60 -24.34
C GLU A 74 11.71 1.40 -25.64
N THR A 75 11.63 0.74 -26.80
CA THR A 75 11.57 1.42 -28.10
C THR A 75 10.20 2.09 -28.28
N GLU A 76 10.07 2.95 -29.30
CA GLU A 76 8.79 3.60 -29.55
C GLU A 76 7.72 2.57 -29.98
N GLU A 77 8.09 1.61 -30.81
CA GLU A 77 7.20 0.55 -31.31
C GLU A 77 6.71 -0.35 -30.18
N GLN A 78 7.61 -0.70 -29.25
CA GLN A 78 7.25 -1.47 -28.05
C GLN A 78 6.28 -0.69 -27.16
N PHE A 79 6.50 0.62 -27.00
CA PHE A 79 5.64 1.48 -26.20
C PHE A 79 4.24 1.60 -26.83
N GLN A 80 4.14 1.82 -28.14
CA GLN A 80 2.85 1.90 -28.84
C GLN A 80 2.09 0.56 -28.79
N THR A 81 2.79 -0.56 -28.98
CA THR A 81 2.20 -1.90 -28.84
C THR A 81 1.59 -2.09 -27.45
N ARG A 82 2.28 -1.65 -26.39
CA ARG A 82 1.79 -1.72 -25.02
C ARG A 82 0.60 -0.80 -24.77
N LYS A 83 0.61 0.41 -25.34
CA LYS A 83 -0.54 1.33 -25.27
C LYS A 83 -1.78 0.73 -25.93
N ASP A 84 -1.63 0.16 -27.12
CA ASP A 84 -2.74 -0.44 -27.86
C ASP A 84 -3.32 -1.66 -27.14
N PHE A 85 -2.47 -2.42 -26.44
CA PHE A 85 -2.92 -3.53 -25.59
C PHE A 85 -3.72 -3.07 -24.37
N PHE A 86 -3.33 -1.96 -23.71
CA PHE A 86 -4.01 -1.48 -22.49
C PHE A 86 -5.22 -0.59 -22.76
N ARG A 87 -5.25 0.16 -23.87
CA ARG A 87 -6.38 1.03 -24.24
C ARG A 87 -7.77 0.38 -24.16
N PRO A 88 -8.00 -0.87 -24.63
CA PRO A 88 -9.32 -1.49 -24.53
C PRO A 88 -9.71 -1.92 -23.10
N LEU A 89 -8.77 -1.96 -22.15
CA LEU A 89 -9.06 -2.34 -20.76
C LEU A 89 -9.80 -1.23 -20.00
N ARG A 90 -9.63 0.04 -20.40
CA ARG A 90 -10.38 1.21 -19.89
C ARG A 90 -10.44 1.26 -18.36
N MET A 91 -9.31 1.02 -17.68
CA MET A 91 -9.32 0.82 -16.23
C MET A 91 -9.85 2.06 -15.51
N THR A 92 -9.44 3.25 -15.95
CA THR A 92 -9.86 4.51 -15.36
C THR A 92 -11.37 4.67 -15.56
N GLU A 93 -11.85 4.66 -16.81
CA GLU A 93 -13.27 4.93 -17.06
C GLU A 93 -14.16 3.84 -16.49
N ASN A 94 -13.78 2.56 -16.56
CA ASN A 94 -14.58 1.49 -15.98
C ASN A 94 -14.72 1.64 -14.46
N CYS A 95 -13.66 2.08 -13.75
CA CYS A 95 -13.74 2.35 -12.31
C CYS A 95 -14.65 3.53 -11.99
N HIS A 96 -14.57 4.63 -12.76
CA HIS A 96 -15.48 5.78 -12.60
C HIS A 96 -16.93 5.41 -12.93
N GLU A 97 -17.18 4.71 -14.03
CA GLU A 97 -18.51 4.23 -14.44
C GLU A 97 -19.12 3.31 -13.37
N LEU A 98 -18.34 2.40 -12.79
CA LEU A 98 -18.80 1.54 -11.70
C LEU A 98 -19.12 2.36 -10.44
N PHE A 99 -18.26 3.31 -10.07
CA PHE A 99 -18.48 4.18 -8.93
C PHE A 99 -19.78 4.96 -9.08
N ASP A 100 -20.00 5.60 -10.23
CA ASP A 100 -21.21 6.37 -10.51
C ASP A 100 -22.47 5.51 -10.47
N ARG A 101 -22.42 4.28 -11.01
CA ARG A 101 -23.53 3.33 -10.94
C ARG A 101 -23.84 2.91 -9.50
N LEU A 102 -22.83 2.63 -8.68
CA LEU A 102 -23.02 2.27 -7.27
C LEU A 102 -23.58 3.45 -6.48
N LYS A 103 -23.03 4.64 -6.70
CA LYS A 103 -23.50 5.88 -6.07
C LYS A 103 -24.96 6.17 -6.42
N ALA A 104 -25.32 6.08 -7.70
CA ALA A 104 -26.68 6.29 -8.18
C ALA A 104 -27.67 5.25 -7.64
N SER A 105 -27.22 4.04 -7.35
CA SER A 105 -28.09 2.98 -6.81
C SER A 105 -28.55 3.25 -5.37
N GLY A 106 -27.80 4.04 -4.59
CA GLY A 106 -28.06 4.28 -3.17
C GLY A 106 -27.96 3.04 -2.28
N LYS A 107 -27.42 1.92 -2.79
CA LYS A 107 -27.38 0.63 -2.08
C LYS A 107 -26.15 0.45 -1.19
N THR A 108 -25.10 1.24 -1.40
CA THR A 108 -23.87 1.19 -0.59
C THR A 108 -23.86 2.36 0.40
N ARG A 109 -23.55 2.07 1.67
CA ARG A 109 -23.38 3.12 2.69
C ARG A 109 -22.02 3.79 2.55
N GLY A 110 -20.99 2.98 2.34
CA GLY A 110 -19.62 3.45 2.11
C GLY A 110 -19.24 3.24 0.65
N LEU A 111 -18.81 4.30 -0.03
CA LEU A 111 -18.30 4.20 -1.38
C LEU A 111 -17.09 5.12 -1.54
N ILE A 112 -15.93 4.54 -1.83
CA ILE A 112 -14.68 5.27 -2.08
C ILE A 112 -14.16 4.90 -3.47
N LEU A 113 -13.72 5.92 -4.21
CA LEU A 113 -12.90 5.77 -5.40
C LEU A 113 -11.54 6.38 -5.12
N LYS A 114 -10.47 5.60 -5.30
CA LYS A 114 -9.10 6.05 -5.05
C LYS A 114 -8.18 5.76 -6.21
N GLU A 115 -7.69 6.82 -6.84
CA GLU A 115 -6.61 6.75 -7.81
C GLU A 115 -5.25 6.84 -7.10
N TYR A 116 -4.34 5.93 -7.43
CA TYR A 116 -2.94 6.03 -7.05
C TYR A 116 -2.14 6.61 -8.21
N VAL A 117 -1.62 7.82 -8.01
CA VAL A 117 -0.84 8.52 -9.04
C VAL A 117 0.55 7.90 -9.17
N GLY A 118 0.87 7.37 -10.35
CA GLY A 118 2.20 6.87 -10.71
C GLY A 118 2.36 5.34 -10.80
N PRO A 119 1.67 4.52 -10.00
CA PRO A 119 1.69 3.07 -10.19
C PRO A 119 0.95 2.58 -11.44
N ASP A 120 1.45 1.49 -12.02
CA ASP A 120 0.71 0.64 -12.96
C ASP A 120 0.00 -0.52 -12.20
N HIS A 121 -0.55 -1.48 -12.95
CA HIS A 121 -1.37 -2.57 -12.42
C HIS A 121 -0.68 -3.37 -11.30
N ALA A 122 0.61 -3.70 -11.48
CA ALA A 122 1.37 -4.41 -10.46
C ALA A 122 1.83 -3.46 -9.35
N GLY A 123 2.21 -2.23 -9.70
CA GLY A 123 2.69 -1.23 -8.74
C GLY A 123 1.64 -0.82 -7.71
N VAL A 124 0.35 -0.79 -8.08
CA VAL A 124 -0.72 -0.33 -7.19
C VAL A 124 -1.17 -1.41 -6.19
N ALA A 125 -0.93 -2.68 -6.49
CA ALA A 125 -1.52 -3.81 -5.75
C ALA A 125 -1.24 -3.76 -4.24
N ALA A 126 0.01 -3.53 -3.83
CA ALA A 126 0.38 -3.50 -2.42
C ALA A 126 -0.25 -2.32 -1.67
N SER A 127 -0.29 -1.14 -2.29
CA SER A 127 -0.91 0.06 -1.70
C SER A 127 -2.43 -0.11 -1.59
N ALA A 128 -3.09 -0.58 -2.66
CA ALA A 128 -4.53 -0.83 -2.66
C ALA A 128 -4.95 -1.85 -1.59
N ILE A 129 -4.21 -2.95 -1.44
CA ILE A 129 -4.49 -3.96 -0.41
C ILE A 129 -4.30 -3.37 0.99
N THR A 130 -3.20 -2.65 1.22
CA THR A 130 -2.89 -2.08 2.53
C THR A 130 -3.96 -1.06 2.96
N ASP A 131 -4.31 -0.13 2.07
CA ASP A 131 -5.31 0.89 2.35
C ASP A 131 -6.72 0.29 2.47
N GLY A 132 -7.00 -0.79 1.73
CA GLY A 132 -8.24 -1.55 1.88
C GLY A 132 -8.35 -2.21 3.25
N ILE A 133 -7.26 -2.84 3.73
CA ILE A 133 -7.21 -3.41 5.08
C ILE A 133 -7.44 -2.31 6.12
N ASP A 134 -6.71 -1.20 6.02
CA ASP A 134 -6.82 -0.07 6.94
C ASP A 134 -8.26 0.47 6.99
N TYR A 135 -8.85 0.72 5.81
CA TYR A 135 -10.23 1.18 5.68
C TYR A 135 -11.21 0.26 6.39
N PHE A 136 -11.12 -1.06 6.20
CA PHE A 136 -12.08 -1.99 6.78
C PHE A 136 -11.79 -2.36 8.23
N VAL A 137 -10.56 -2.22 8.70
CA VAL A 137 -10.19 -2.47 10.08
C VAL A 137 -10.69 -1.35 10.99
N ASP A 138 -10.63 -0.10 10.52
CA ASP A 138 -11.14 1.07 11.24
C ASP A 138 -12.63 1.40 10.93
N TRP A 139 -13.35 0.46 10.29
CA TRP A 139 -14.73 0.61 9.81
C TRP A 139 -15.84 0.23 10.80
#